data_AF-A0A0F9HFE9-F1
#
_entry.id   AF-A0A0F9HFE9-F1
#
_cell.length_a   1.000
_cell.length_b   1.000
_cell.length_c   1.000
_cell.angle_alpha   90.00
_cell.angle_beta   90.00
_cell.angle_gamma   90.00
#
_symmetry.space_group_name_H-M   'P 1'
#
loop_
_entity.id
_entity.type
_entity.pdbx_description
1 polymer ?
#
loop_
_entity_poly.entity_id
_entity_poly.type
_entity_poly.pdbx_seq_one_letter_code
_entity_poly.pdbx_strand_id
1 'polypeptide(L)'
;DHYRYDWLVIARGGVIHGEWLRGASDCYNVFHSSNLASDGDQVLQLTVIADMDASDTAHIVIRQSAGTQQTDIFGAATMQTFFSGYLVA
;
A
#
# COMPACT_ATOMS: atom_id res chain seq x y z
N ASP A 1 13.35 -7.90 -15.91
CA ASP A 1 14.28 -7.20 -15.00
C ASP A 1 13.66 -7.07 -13.63
N HIS A 2 14.37 -7.33 -12.53
CA HIS A 2 13.76 -7.30 -11.19
C HIS A 2 13.81 -5.89 -10.56
N TYR A 3 12.68 -5.38 -10.13
CA TYR A 3 12.52 -4.14 -9.38
C TYR A 3 12.11 -4.45 -7.94
N ARG A 4 12.62 -3.68 -7.00
CA ARG A 4 12.15 -3.67 -5.62
C ARG A 4 11.31 -2.43 -5.38
N TYR A 5 10.15 -2.62 -4.79
CA TYR A 5 9.26 -1.56 -4.33
C TYR A 5 9.14 -1.60 -2.81
N ASP A 6 9.23 -0.44 -2.18
CA ASP A 6 9.01 -0.23 -0.76
C ASP A 6 7.88 0.79 -0.58
N TRP A 7 6.94 0.52 0.32
CA TRP A 7 5.86 1.46 0.63
C TRP A 7 5.44 1.42 2.07
N LEU A 8 5.06 2.61 2.54
CA LEU A 8 4.50 2.86 3.85
C LEU A 8 3.22 3.66 3.67
N VAL A 9 2.11 3.11 4.15
CA VAL A 9 0.82 3.81 4.25
C VAL A 9 0.55 4.09 5.71
N ILE A 10 0.34 5.36 6.03
CA ILE A 10 -0.18 5.77 7.32
C ILE A 10 -1.60 6.27 7.06
N ALA A 11 -2.58 5.62 7.67
CA ALA A 11 -3.97 6.01 7.49
C ALA A 11 -4.80 5.89 8.77
N ARG A 12 -5.90 6.64 8.82
CA ARG A 12 -6.86 6.62 9.94
C ARG A 12 -8.23 6.21 9.42
N GLY A 13 -8.94 5.44 10.25
CA GLY A 13 -10.30 4.99 9.99
C GLY A 13 -10.40 3.70 9.17
N GLY A 14 -11.04 2.68 9.74
CA GLY A 14 -11.43 1.45 9.05
C GLY A 14 -10.30 0.44 8.80
N VAL A 15 -10.62 -0.61 8.04
CA VAL A 15 -9.65 -1.64 7.61
C VAL A 15 -8.92 -1.16 6.35
N ILE A 16 -7.58 -1.24 6.31
CA ILE A 16 -6.79 -0.86 5.12
C ILE A 16 -6.39 -2.11 4.33
N HIS A 17 -6.90 -2.25 3.12
CA HIS A 17 -6.49 -3.30 2.20
C HIS A 17 -5.48 -2.74 1.21
N GLY A 18 -4.27 -3.30 1.21
CA GLY A 18 -3.24 -2.96 0.23
C GLY A 18 -3.14 -4.01 -0.86
N GLU A 19 -3.39 -3.62 -2.11
CA GLU A 19 -3.16 -4.50 -3.27
C GLU A 19 -2.07 -3.93 -4.17
N TRP A 20 -1.18 -4.82 -4.60
CA TRP A 20 -0.23 -4.59 -5.69
C TRP A 20 -0.65 -5.39 -6.91
N LEU A 21 -0.83 -4.72 -8.04
CA LEU A 21 -1.10 -5.35 -9.34
C LEU A 21 0.10 -5.09 -10.28
N ARG A 22 0.77 -6.15 -10.74
CA ARG A 22 1.56 -6.07 -11.98
C ARG A 22 0.61 -6.12 -13.17
N GLY A 23 1.02 -5.60 -14.31
CA GLY A 23 0.36 -5.89 -15.58
C GLY A 23 0.19 -7.42 -15.75
N ALA A 24 -1.07 -7.86 -15.82
CA ALA A 24 -1.56 -9.12 -16.39
C ALA A 24 -1.37 -10.49 -15.69
N SER A 25 -0.58 -10.75 -14.62
CA SER A 25 -0.51 -12.15 -14.10
C SER A 25 -0.31 -12.38 -12.60
N ASP A 26 0.37 -11.51 -11.86
CA ASP A 26 0.61 -11.71 -10.42
C ASP A 26 0.14 -10.52 -9.59
N CYS A 27 -0.78 -10.77 -8.67
CA CYS A 27 -1.22 -9.82 -7.65
C CYS A 27 -0.71 -10.26 -6.27
N TYR A 28 -0.11 -9.33 -5.52
CA TYR A 28 0.29 -9.58 -4.14
C TYR A 28 -0.66 -8.81 -3.21
N ASN A 29 -1.56 -9.55 -2.58
CA ASN A 29 -2.56 -9.00 -1.67
C ASN A 29 -2.05 -9.05 -0.23
N VAL A 30 -1.89 -7.89 0.38
CA VAL A 30 -1.57 -7.79 1.81
C VAL A 30 -2.80 -7.30 2.55
N PHE A 31 -3.38 -8.21 3.31
CA PHE A 31 -4.49 -7.92 4.20
C PHE A 31 -3.93 -7.46 5.54
N HIS A 32 -3.99 -6.15 5.80
CA HIS A 32 -3.76 -5.61 7.14
C HIS A 32 -5.11 -5.30 7.78
N SER A 33 -5.65 -6.28 8.50
CA SER A 33 -6.85 -6.09 9.32
C SER A 33 -6.46 -5.74 10.74
N SER A 34 -6.70 -4.50 11.10
CA SER A 34 -6.67 -4.05 12.48
C SER A 34 -8.12 -4.04 13.01
N ASN A 35 -8.31 -4.48 14.25
CA ASN A 35 -9.64 -4.55 14.85
C ASN A 35 -10.04 -3.15 15.37
N LEU A 36 -10.41 -2.24 14.46
CA LEU A 36 -10.69 -0.85 14.80
C LEU A 36 -12.18 -0.59 14.97
N ALA A 37 -12.66 -0.79 16.20
CA ALA A 37 -13.88 -0.11 16.68
C ALA A 37 -13.64 1.39 16.99
N SER A 38 -12.46 1.94 16.66
CA SER A 38 -12.01 3.26 17.08
C SER A 38 -11.14 3.94 16.01
N ASP A 39 -11.30 5.26 15.91
CA ASP A 39 -10.57 6.24 15.10
C ASP A 39 -9.07 6.31 15.45
N GLY A 40 -8.34 5.22 15.20
CA GLY A 40 -6.91 5.11 15.46
C GLY A 40 -6.06 5.28 14.20
N ASP A 41 -4.87 5.86 14.36
CA ASP A 41 -3.85 5.91 13.32
C ASP A 41 -3.23 4.52 13.10
N GLN A 42 -3.05 4.14 11.84
CA GLN A 42 -2.58 2.84 11.38
C GLN A 42 -1.33 3.02 10.54
N VAL A 43 -0.42 2.04 10.61
CA VAL A 43 0.77 2.01 9.76
C VAL A 43 0.85 0.65 9.07
N LEU A 44 0.84 0.66 7.74
CA LEU A 44 1.07 -0.51 6.89
C LEU A 44 2.38 -0.30 6.13
N GLN A 45 3.34 -1.19 6.32
CA GLN A 45 4.56 -1.24 5.52
C GLN A 45 4.58 -2.53 4.72
N LEU A 46 4.91 -2.44 3.43
CA LEU A 46 5.15 -3.60 2.59
C LEU A 46 6.33 -3.35 1.65
N THR A 47 7.05 -4.42 1.36
CA THR A 47 8.13 -4.48 0.38
C THR A 47 7.87 -5.66 -0.54
N VAL A 48 8.00 -5.44 -1.84
CA VAL A 48 7.83 -6.48 -2.87
C VAL A 48 8.99 -6.42 -3.85
N ILE A 49 9.49 -7.58 -4.26
CA ILE A 49 10.38 -7.71 -5.43
C ILE A 49 9.53 -8.24 -6.58
N ALA A 50 9.64 -7.57 -7.73
CA ALA A 50 8.84 -7.85 -8.90
C ALA A 50 9.68 -7.83 -10.18
N ASP A 51 9.53 -8.84 -11.03
CA ASP A 51 10.11 -8.88 -12.38
C ASP A 51 9.29 -8.03 -13.37
N MET A 52 9.63 -6.76 -13.52
CA MET A 52 8.85 -5.88 -14.39
C MET A 52 9.48 -5.77 -15.77
N ASP A 53 8.63 -5.86 -16.78
CA ASP A 53 9.00 -5.64 -18.17
C ASP A 53 8.78 -4.17 -18.56
N ALA A 54 9.33 -3.80 -19.72
CA ALA A 54 9.10 -2.49 -20.29
C ALA A 54 7.60 -2.28 -20.55
N SER A 55 7.04 -1.21 -19.99
CA SER A 55 5.61 -0.83 -20.01
C SER A 55 4.75 -1.40 -18.89
N ASP A 56 5.32 -2.15 -17.95
CA ASP A 56 4.61 -2.48 -16.71
C ASP A 56 4.43 -1.24 -15.81
N THR A 57 3.33 -1.21 -15.07
CA THR A 57 3.03 -0.13 -14.11
C THR A 57 2.81 -0.72 -12.73
N ALA A 58 3.50 -0.16 -11.74
CA ALA A 58 3.28 -0.47 -10.34
C ALA A 58 2.33 0.56 -9.73
N HIS A 59 1.28 0.09 -9.04
CA HIS A 59 0.36 0.95 -8.32
C HIS A 59 -0.09 0.30 -7.01
N ILE A 60 -0.66 1.15 -6.16
CA ILE A 60 -1.19 0.80 -4.86
C ILE A 60 -2.69 1.04 -4.89
N VAL A 61 -3.47 0.04 -4.49
CA VAL A 61 -4.89 0.22 -4.20
C VAL A 61 -5.11 0.11 -2.70
N ILE A 62 -5.70 1.15 -2.10
CA ILE A 62 -6.18 1.16 -0.72
C ILE A 62 -7.69 0.96 -0.76
N ARG A 63 -8.18 -0.15 -0.18
CA ARG A 63 -9.63 -0.36 0.00
C ARG A 63 -9.97 -0.32 1.48
N GLN A 64 -11.00 0.46 1.82
CA GLN A 64 -11.58 0.47 3.15
C GLN A 64 -12.81 -0.41 3.23
N SER A 65 -12.87 -1.28 4.24
CA SER A 65 -14.10 -1.98 4.62
C SER A 65 -14.46 -1.62 6.06
N ALA A 66 -15.70 -1.17 6.29
CA ALA A 66 -16.23 -0.65 7.57
C ALA A 66 -15.55 0.64 8.10
N GLY A 67 -16.22 1.38 9.00
CA GLY A 67 -15.76 2.68 9.56
C GLY A 67 -16.46 3.92 8.96
N THR A 68 -16.03 5.12 9.34
CA THR A 68 -16.46 6.40 8.74
C THR A 68 -16.09 6.43 7.26
N GLN A 69 -16.92 7.02 6.40
CA GLN A 69 -16.90 6.87 4.93
C GLN A 69 -15.60 7.28 4.20
N GLN A 70 -14.60 7.83 4.89
CA GLN A 70 -13.37 8.32 4.29
C GLN A 70 -12.16 7.71 5.01
N THR A 71 -11.24 7.13 4.24
CA THR A 71 -9.90 6.75 4.69
C THR A 71 -9.02 7.98 4.63
N ASP A 72 -8.50 8.42 5.78
CA ASP A 72 -7.59 9.55 5.81
C ASP A 72 -6.16 9.05 5.59
N ILE A 73 -5.54 9.40 4.47
CA ILE A 73 -4.13 9.08 4.17
C ILE A 73 -3.26 10.26 4.57
N PHE A 74 -2.30 10.03 5.47
CA PHE A 74 -1.43 11.10 5.95
C PHE A 74 -0.31 11.42 4.97
N GLY A 75 -0.17 12.70 4.63
CA GLY A 75 0.91 13.27 3.80
C GLY A 75 1.62 14.44 4.46
N ALA A 76 1.56 14.56 5.79
CA ALA A 76 2.15 15.66 6.54
C ALA A 76 3.67 15.45 6.74
N ALA A 77 4.40 16.55 7.01
CA ALA A 77 5.86 16.51 7.20
C ALA A 77 6.32 15.58 8.35
N THR A 78 5.47 15.33 9.34
CA THR A 78 5.73 14.46 10.49
C THR A 78 5.16 13.04 10.36
N MET A 79 4.21 12.83 9.43
CA MET A 79 3.58 11.54 9.14
C MET A 79 3.33 11.45 7.64
N GLN A 80 4.28 10.83 6.94
CA GLN A 80 4.30 10.77 5.49
C GLN A 80 4.05 9.34 4.99
N THR A 81 3.05 9.20 4.13
CA THR A 81 2.85 8.04 3.27
C THR A 81 3.77 8.15 2.05
N PHE A 82 4.48 7.07 1.69
CA PHE A 82 5.38 7.06 0.53
C PHE A 82 5.29 5.76 -0.28
N PHE A 83 5.59 5.88 -1.57
CA PHE A 83 5.76 4.77 -2.52
C PHE A 83 7.05 4.99 -3.29
N SER A 84 7.99 4.06 -3.18
CA SER A 84 9.29 4.15 -3.84
C SER A 84 9.73 2.80 -4.39
N GLY A 85 10.69 2.82 -5.31
CA GLY A 85 11.28 1.59 -5.84
C GLY A 85 12.52 1.85 -6.68
N TYR A 86 13.27 0.78 -6.93
CA TYR A 86 14.51 0.80 -7.70
C TYR A 86 14.74 -0.54 -8.42
N LEU A 87 15.53 -0.50 -9.50
CA LEU A 87 15.98 -1.70 -10.22
C LEU A 87 17.01 -2.47 -9.36
N VAL A 88 16.77 -3.75 -9.13
CA VAL A 88 17.68 -4.64 -8.41
C VAL A 88 18.72 -5.18 -9.38
N ALA A 89 19.99 -5.16 -8.95
CA ALA A 89 21.14 -5.67 -9.69
C ALA A 89 21.50 -7.10 -9.25
#